data_AF-A0A497KBM9-F1
#
_entry.id   AF-A0A497KBM9-F1
#
_cell.length_a   1.000
_cell.length_b   1.000
_cell.length_c   1.000
_cell.angle_alpha   90.00
_cell.angle_beta   90.00
_cell.angle_gamma   90.00
#
_symmetry.space_group_name_H-M   'P 1'
#
loop_
_entity.id
_entity.type
_entity.pdbx_description
1 polymer ?
#
loop_
_entity_poly.entity_id
_entity_poly.type
_entity_poly.pdbx_seq_one_letter_code
_entity_poly.pdbx_strand_id
1 'polypeptide(L)'
;MIRQDTISQVLTILAVMIVLYLSTYQTTVIILFPAVLLISGIVLQFFLLRKIEVVDSVFEEQTAWNIGFHTLIALAGIGLGSIISPAVAKAFPIQKMQLTGMDALLYSVLIAVAEEQFFRGAITNFLLLSLPPSAAIIGSTAIFTVYHLAVYGTEVSALTYVFVGGAVLSFVAYRSRRLSPAILAHVINNMLNFMG
;
A
#
# COMPACT_ATOMS: atom_id res chain seq x y z
N MET A 1 -0.24 6.19 16.64
CA MET A 1 0.72 5.80 15.60
C MET A 1 0.32 4.45 15.03
N ILE A 2 0.57 4.25 13.74
CA ILE A 2 0.38 3.00 13.00
C ILE A 2 1.59 2.11 13.27
N ARG A 3 1.36 0.84 13.61
CA ARG A 3 2.40 -0.10 14.02
C ARG A 3 2.53 -1.25 13.03
N GLN A 4 3.72 -1.85 12.99
CA GLN A 4 3.91 -3.14 12.34
C GLN A 4 3.28 -4.23 13.21
N ASP A 5 2.80 -5.28 12.57
CA ASP A 5 2.34 -6.53 13.16
C ASP A 5 2.94 -7.71 12.38
N THR A 6 2.81 -8.93 12.92
CA THR A 6 3.37 -10.14 12.31
C THR A 6 2.98 -10.31 10.83
N ILE A 7 1.73 -9.98 10.47
CA ILE A 7 1.25 -10.11 9.08
C ILE A 7 1.97 -9.11 8.19
N SER A 8 2.04 -7.84 8.59
CA SER A 8 2.76 -6.82 7.81
C SER A 8 4.25 -7.14 7.66
N GLN A 9 4.89 -7.75 8.67
CA GLN A 9 6.28 -8.19 8.59
C GLN A 9 6.46 -9.36 7.63
N VAL A 10 5.59 -10.38 7.71
CA VAL A 10 5.61 -11.52 6.76
C VAL A 10 5.41 -11.03 5.32
N LEU A 11 4.48 -10.11 5.10
CA LEU A 11 4.25 -9.51 3.78
C LEU A 11 5.46 -8.68 3.30
N THR A 12 6.16 -8.02 4.21
CA THR A 12 7.39 -7.28 3.90
C THR A 12 8.53 -8.23 3.52
N ILE A 13 8.71 -9.32 4.27
CA ILE A 13 9.69 -10.36 3.93
C ILE A 13 9.35 -10.97 2.58
N LEU A 14 8.07 -11.27 2.33
CA LEU A 14 7.60 -11.76 1.03
C LEU A 14 7.93 -10.77 -0.09
N ALA A 15 7.70 -9.47 0.11
CA ALA A 15 8.05 -8.45 -0.87
C ALA A 15 9.57 -8.41 -1.16
N VAL A 16 10.42 -8.54 -0.14
CA VAL A 16 11.87 -8.67 -0.33
C VAL A 16 12.21 -9.92 -1.15
N MET A 17 11.59 -11.06 -0.85
CA MET A 17 11.79 -12.28 -1.64
C MET A 17 11.33 -12.13 -3.08
N ILE A 18 10.24 -11.39 -3.33
CA ILE A 18 9.76 -11.07 -4.68
C ILE A 18 10.77 -10.19 -5.41
N VAL A 19 11.35 -9.18 -4.76
CA VAL A 19 12.42 -8.35 -5.36
C VAL A 19 13.59 -9.23 -5.79
N LEU A 20 14.05 -10.15 -4.94
CA LEU A 20 15.15 -11.05 -5.25
C LEU A 20 14.81 -11.97 -6.43
N TYR A 21 13.62 -12.56 -6.43
CA TYR A 21 13.16 -13.41 -7.54
C TYR A 21 13.08 -12.62 -8.85
N LEU A 22 12.36 -11.50 -8.87
CA LEU A 22 12.17 -10.73 -10.10
C LEU A 22 13.51 -10.15 -10.59
N SER A 23 14.38 -9.65 -9.72
CA SER A 23 15.71 -9.14 -10.14
C SER A 23 16.65 -10.23 -10.66
N THR A 24 16.43 -11.50 -10.29
CA THR A 24 17.21 -12.64 -10.80
C THR A 24 16.75 -13.06 -12.18
N TYR A 25 15.43 -13.13 -12.42
CA TYR A 25 14.86 -13.74 -13.62
C TYR A 25 14.32 -12.72 -14.65
N GLN A 26 14.09 -11.48 -14.24
CA GLN A 26 13.66 -10.39 -15.11
C GLN A 26 14.79 -9.37 -15.26
N THR A 27 15.11 -9.00 -16.50
CA THR A 27 16.16 -8.00 -16.81
C THR A 27 15.62 -6.57 -16.82
N THR A 28 14.42 -6.35 -16.28
CA THR A 28 13.73 -5.06 -16.35
C THR A 28 14.10 -4.14 -15.19
N VAL A 29 14.34 -2.87 -15.50
CA VAL A 29 14.63 -1.83 -14.48
C VAL A 29 13.40 -1.47 -13.63
N ILE A 30 12.21 -1.93 -14.02
CA ILE A 30 10.93 -1.60 -13.39
C ILE A 30 10.90 -2.08 -11.93
N ILE A 31 11.67 -3.13 -11.58
CA ILE A 31 11.76 -3.68 -10.22
C ILE A 31 12.56 -2.78 -9.27
N LEU A 32 13.46 -1.94 -9.81
CA LEU A 32 14.30 -1.07 -8.97
C LEU A 32 13.44 -0.06 -8.20
N PHE A 33 12.38 0.44 -8.82
CA PHE A 33 11.51 1.42 -8.20
C PHE A 33 10.81 0.91 -6.93
N PRO A 34 10.00 -0.18 -6.96
CA PRO A 34 9.41 -0.72 -5.73
C PRO A 34 10.46 -1.19 -4.72
N ALA A 35 11.62 -1.68 -5.16
CA ALA A 35 12.70 -2.05 -4.24
C ALA A 35 13.24 -0.84 -3.47
N VAL A 36 13.55 0.27 -4.16
CA VAL A 36 13.99 1.52 -3.53
C VAL A 36 12.90 2.09 -2.64
N LEU A 37 11.64 2.05 -3.08
CA LEU A 37 10.50 2.53 -2.29
C LEU A 37 10.33 1.73 -0.99
N LEU A 38 10.41 0.40 -1.07
CA LEU A 38 10.33 -0.50 0.08
C LEU A 38 11.46 -0.23 1.09
N ILE A 39 12.70 -0.16 0.60
CA ILE A 39 13.87 0.13 1.45
C ILE A 39 13.72 1.51 2.09
N SER A 40 13.34 2.53 1.31
CA SER A 40 13.12 3.89 1.82
C SER A 40 12.03 3.92 2.88
N GLY A 41 10.93 3.17 2.70
CA GLY A 41 9.85 3.09 3.68
C GLY A 41 10.32 2.49 5.01
N ILE A 42 11.04 1.36 4.96
CA ILE A 42 11.60 0.70 6.15
C ILE A 42 12.61 1.61 6.85
N VAL A 43 13.51 2.23 6.09
CA VAL A 43 14.56 3.12 6.61
C VAL A 43 13.94 4.36 7.26
N LEU A 44 13.01 5.04 6.58
CA LEU A 44 12.32 6.19 7.13
C LEU A 44 11.53 5.82 8.38
N GLN A 45 10.83 4.68 8.37
CA GLN A 45 10.12 4.22 9.56
C GLN A 45 11.07 4.01 10.74
N PHE A 46 12.23 3.38 10.53
CA PHE A 46 13.25 3.17 11.56
C PHE A 46 13.79 4.49 12.12
N PHE A 47 14.17 5.44 11.25
CA PHE A 47 14.74 6.72 11.68
C PHE A 47 13.71 7.66 12.33
N LEU A 48 12.48 7.68 11.81
CA LEU A 48 11.43 8.60 12.28
C LEU A 48 10.78 8.10 13.57
N LEU A 49 10.54 6.79 13.69
CA LEU A 49 9.82 6.24 14.83
C LEU A 49 10.73 5.72 15.95
N ARG A 50 12.03 5.49 15.67
CA ARG A 50 13.09 5.00 16.59
C ARG A 50 12.81 3.69 17.34
N LYS A 51 11.56 3.23 17.39
CA LYS A 51 11.06 1.96 17.90
C LYS A 51 9.98 1.47 16.95
N ILE A 52 10.28 0.44 16.17
CA ILE A 52 9.24 -0.31 15.46
C ILE A 52 8.55 -1.15 16.54
N GLU A 53 7.54 -0.58 17.18
CA GLU A 53 6.70 -1.34 18.10
C GLU A 53 5.89 -2.34 17.28
N VAL A 54 6.26 -3.61 17.39
CA VAL A 54 5.49 -4.72 16.84
C VAL A 54 4.39 -5.05 17.83
N VAL A 55 3.13 -5.01 17.40
CA VAL A 55 1.99 -5.42 18.23
C VAL A 55 1.66 -6.87 17.92
N ASP A 56 2.20 -7.78 18.74
CA ASP A 56 2.00 -9.21 18.58
C ASP A 56 0.82 -9.74 19.39
N SER A 57 -0.10 -10.35 18.64
CA SER A 57 -0.94 -11.48 19.02
C SER A 57 -1.88 -11.82 17.85
N VAL A 58 -1.35 -12.07 16.63
CA VAL A 58 -2.23 -12.43 15.49
C VAL A 58 -3.06 -13.69 15.77
N PHE A 59 -2.57 -14.55 16.67
CA PHE A 59 -3.27 -15.73 17.17
C PHE A 59 -4.39 -15.41 18.18
N GLU A 60 -4.51 -14.17 18.66
CA GLU A 60 -5.69 -13.74 19.41
C GLU A 60 -6.83 -13.42 18.44
N GLU A 61 -7.97 -14.08 18.65
CA GLU A 61 -9.17 -13.94 17.84
C GLU A 61 -9.60 -12.47 17.64
N GLN A 62 -9.51 -11.68 18.70
CA GLN A 62 -9.87 -10.26 18.66
C GLN A 62 -8.97 -9.44 17.73
N THR A 63 -7.68 -9.77 17.68
CA THR A 63 -6.71 -9.15 16.77
C THR A 63 -6.98 -9.57 15.33
N ALA A 64 -7.17 -10.87 15.08
CA ALA A 64 -7.48 -11.39 13.75
C ALA A 64 -8.77 -10.77 13.20
N TRP A 65 -9.82 -10.67 14.02
CA TRP A 65 -11.07 -9.99 13.66
C TRP A 65 -10.85 -8.51 13.34
N ASN A 66 -10.05 -7.81 14.13
CA ASN A 66 -9.74 -6.40 13.86
C ASN A 66 -9.06 -6.23 12.49
N ILE A 67 -8.08 -7.08 12.17
CA ILE A 67 -7.37 -7.05 10.88
C ILE A 67 -8.35 -7.34 9.74
N GLY A 68 -9.12 -8.42 9.84
CA GLY A 68 -10.10 -8.81 8.82
C GLY A 68 -11.16 -7.73 8.60
N PHE A 69 -11.75 -7.21 9.68
CA PHE A 69 -12.78 -6.17 9.61
C PHE A 69 -12.27 -4.89 8.94
N HIS A 70 -11.10 -4.38 9.32
CA HIS A 70 -10.55 -3.17 8.70
C HIS A 70 -10.09 -3.41 7.26
N THR A 71 -9.64 -4.61 6.92
CA THR A 71 -9.33 -4.99 5.53
C THR A 71 -10.60 -4.95 4.69
N LEU A 72 -11.72 -5.50 5.18
CA LEU A 72 -13.01 -5.46 4.49
C LEU A 72 -13.54 -4.03 4.33
N ILE A 73 -13.43 -3.19 5.37
CA ILE A 73 -13.77 -1.76 5.26
C ILE A 73 -12.92 -1.08 4.18
N ALA A 74 -11.63 -1.37 4.14
CA ALA A 74 -10.73 -0.80 3.15
C ALA A 74 -11.12 -1.21 1.72
N LEU A 75 -11.39 -2.50 1.51
CA LEU A 75 -11.86 -3.02 0.22
C LEU A 75 -13.19 -2.40 -0.19
N ALA A 76 -14.15 -2.29 0.73
CA ALA A 76 -15.43 -1.62 0.46
C ALA A 76 -15.23 -0.14 0.10
N GLY A 77 -14.38 0.57 0.84
CA GLY A 77 -14.08 1.98 0.58
C GLY A 77 -13.39 2.21 -0.76
N ILE A 78 -12.44 1.35 -1.13
CA ILE A 78 -11.79 1.37 -2.45
C ILE A 78 -12.80 1.04 -3.56
N GLY A 79 -13.65 0.03 -3.35
CA GLY A 79 -14.72 -0.34 -4.28
C GLY A 79 -15.78 0.76 -4.48
N LEU A 80 -16.12 1.53 -3.44
CA LEU A 80 -16.95 2.73 -3.62
C LEU A 80 -16.23 3.79 -4.46
N GLY A 81 -14.91 3.91 -4.31
CA GLY A 81 -14.08 4.77 -5.16
C GLY A 81 -14.17 4.41 -6.65
N SER A 82 -14.25 3.12 -7.01
CA SER A 82 -14.39 2.70 -8.40
C SER A 82 -15.78 2.99 -8.98
N ILE A 83 -16.83 3.06 -8.16
CA ILE A 83 -18.15 3.53 -8.58
C ILE A 83 -18.14 5.03 -8.89
N ILE A 84 -17.47 5.82 -8.03
CA ILE A 84 -17.37 7.28 -8.17
C ILE A 84 -16.47 7.64 -9.37
N SER A 85 -15.44 6.84 -9.63
CA SER A 85 -14.52 7.02 -10.75
C SER A 85 -14.39 5.72 -11.55
N PRO A 86 -15.31 5.47 -12.51
CA PRO A 86 -15.34 4.23 -13.29
C PRO A 86 -14.13 4.00 -14.21
N ALA A 87 -13.23 4.98 -14.35
CA ALA A 87 -12.12 4.92 -15.31
C ALA A 87 -11.02 3.92 -14.94
N VAL A 88 -11.02 3.39 -13.71
CA VAL A 88 -9.97 2.48 -13.22
C VAL A 88 -9.87 1.20 -14.05
N ALA A 89 -10.98 0.70 -14.58
CA ALA A 89 -11.00 -0.51 -15.41
C ALA A 89 -10.22 -0.35 -16.74
N LYS A 90 -9.82 0.86 -17.13
CA LYS A 90 -9.07 1.11 -18.38
C LYS A 90 -7.66 1.68 -18.16
N ALA A 91 -7.28 2.01 -16.93
CA ALA A 91 -6.11 2.84 -16.67
C ALA A 91 -4.92 2.11 -16.05
N PHE A 92 -5.00 0.83 -15.66
CA PHE A 92 -3.83 0.11 -15.15
C PHE A 92 -2.79 -0.10 -16.28
N PRO A 93 -1.65 0.61 -16.27
CA PRO A 93 -0.66 0.48 -17.32
C PRO A 93 0.29 -0.71 -17.03
N ILE A 94 -0.21 -1.81 -16.44
CA ILE A 94 0.59 -3.03 -16.30
C ILE A 94 0.93 -3.60 -17.69
N GLN A 95 0.05 -3.38 -18.68
CA GLN A 95 0.36 -3.65 -20.09
C GLN A 95 1.60 -2.90 -20.60
N LYS A 96 2.00 -1.78 -19.97
CA LYS A 96 3.24 -1.06 -20.31
C LYS A 96 4.49 -1.65 -19.65
N MET A 97 4.35 -2.52 -18.64
CA MET A 97 5.46 -3.02 -17.84
C MET A 97 6.09 -4.32 -18.38
N GLN A 98 5.58 -4.87 -19.49
CA GLN A 98 6.06 -6.11 -20.12
C GLN A 98 6.09 -7.37 -19.22
N LEU A 99 5.62 -7.27 -17.97
CA LEU A 99 5.44 -8.39 -17.07
C LEU A 99 4.13 -9.10 -17.40
N THR A 100 4.14 -10.43 -17.38
CA THR A 100 2.95 -11.25 -17.67
C THR A 100 2.83 -12.40 -16.68
N GLY A 101 1.64 -12.98 -16.58
CA GLY A 101 1.38 -14.16 -15.74
C GLY A 101 1.80 -13.97 -14.28
N MET A 102 2.59 -14.92 -13.77
CA MET A 102 3.04 -14.93 -12.38
C MET A 102 3.88 -13.70 -12.03
N ASP A 103 4.74 -13.22 -12.93
CA ASP A 103 5.67 -12.14 -12.60
C ASP A 103 4.94 -10.81 -12.40
N ALA A 104 3.87 -10.59 -13.16
CA ALA A 104 2.99 -9.43 -12.96
C ALA A 104 2.16 -9.55 -11.67
N LEU A 105 1.72 -10.76 -11.29
CA LEU A 105 1.06 -10.98 -9.99
C LEU A 105 2.03 -10.69 -8.84
N LEU A 106 3.25 -11.22 -8.89
CA LEU A 106 4.28 -10.97 -7.88
C LEU A 106 4.61 -9.48 -7.80
N TYR A 107 4.76 -8.81 -8.95
CA TYR A 107 4.97 -7.36 -8.99
C TYR A 107 3.82 -6.59 -8.34
N SER A 108 2.56 -7.00 -8.57
CA SER A 108 1.38 -6.34 -8.00
C SER A 108 1.34 -6.43 -6.46
N VAL A 109 1.79 -7.56 -5.90
CA VAL A 109 1.99 -7.74 -4.46
C VAL A 109 3.13 -6.85 -3.97
N LEU A 110 4.28 -6.89 -4.65
CA LEU A 110 5.47 -6.12 -4.28
C LEU A 110 5.18 -4.62 -4.22
N ILE A 111 4.60 -4.03 -5.27
CA ILE A 111 4.36 -2.58 -5.31
C ILE A 111 3.36 -2.16 -4.21
N ALA A 112 2.31 -2.94 -3.96
CA ALA A 112 1.35 -2.65 -2.89
C ALA A 112 2.03 -2.65 -1.51
N VAL A 113 2.85 -3.67 -1.22
CA VAL A 113 3.57 -3.74 0.06
C VAL A 113 4.57 -2.58 0.19
N ALA A 114 5.33 -2.28 -0.86
CA ALA A 114 6.31 -1.19 -0.87
C ALA A 114 5.64 0.18 -0.63
N GLU A 115 4.52 0.44 -1.31
CA GLU A 115 3.76 1.67 -1.14
C GLU A 115 3.19 1.79 0.27
N GLU A 116 2.57 0.76 0.82
CA GLU A 116 2.04 0.84 2.18
C GLU A 116 3.14 1.03 3.23
N GLN A 117 4.29 0.37 3.07
CA GLN A 117 5.44 0.59 3.95
C GLN A 117 5.91 2.04 3.91
N PHE A 118 6.02 2.63 2.72
CA PHE A 118 6.44 4.01 2.56
C PHE A 118 5.38 5.01 3.05
N PHE A 119 4.17 4.93 2.49
CA PHE A 119 3.14 5.94 2.73
C PHE A 119 2.48 5.80 4.10
N ARG A 120 2.10 4.59 4.54
CA ARG A 120 1.38 4.42 5.82
C ARG A 120 2.35 4.14 6.96
N GLY A 121 3.33 3.27 6.70
CA GLY A 121 4.38 2.93 7.66
C GLY A 121 5.26 4.12 8.05
N ALA A 122 5.65 4.95 7.08
CA ALA A 122 6.51 6.11 7.32
C ALA A 122 5.78 7.47 7.20
N ILE A 123 5.26 7.86 6.02
CA ILE A 123 4.77 9.24 5.79
C ILE A 123 3.57 9.60 6.68
N THR A 124 2.51 8.78 6.71
CA THR A 124 1.34 9.03 7.57
C THR A 124 1.75 9.11 9.03
N ASN A 125 2.62 8.19 9.47
CA ASN A 125 3.14 8.17 10.82
C ASN A 125 3.96 9.43 11.18
N PHE A 126 4.81 9.89 10.26
CA PHE A 126 5.56 11.13 10.41
C PHE A 126 4.64 12.32 10.58
N LEU A 127 3.62 12.45 9.72
CA LEU A 127 2.64 13.52 9.81
C LEU A 127 1.85 13.46 11.13
N LEU A 128 1.51 12.25 11.62
CA LEU A 128 0.84 12.05 12.91
C LEU A 128 1.69 12.48 14.13
N LEU A 129 3.00 12.71 13.98
CA LEU A 129 3.84 13.25 15.07
C LEU A 129 3.55 14.73 15.36
N SER A 130 3.03 15.47 14.38
CA SER A 130 2.91 16.93 14.49
C SER A 130 1.56 17.49 14.00
N LEU A 131 0.73 16.68 13.36
CA LEU A 131 -0.58 17.08 12.84
C LEU A 131 -1.71 16.29 13.49
N PRO A 132 -2.93 16.87 13.60
CA PRO A 132 -4.10 16.10 13.99
C PRO A 132 -4.40 15.00 12.96
N PRO A 133 -5.07 13.90 13.37
CA PRO A 133 -5.25 12.72 12.52
C PRO A 133 -5.86 12.99 11.15
N SER A 134 -6.87 13.86 11.07
CA SER A 134 -7.51 14.23 9.80
C SER A 134 -6.53 14.91 8.85
N ALA A 135 -5.75 15.87 9.34
CA ALA A 135 -4.75 16.57 8.54
C ALA A 135 -3.60 15.63 8.11
N ALA A 136 -3.16 14.73 8.99
CA ALA A 136 -2.14 13.73 8.64
C ALA A 136 -2.61 12.75 7.56
N ILE A 137 -3.86 12.27 7.66
CA ILE A 137 -4.48 11.39 6.65
C ILE A 137 -4.57 12.12 5.31
N ILE A 138 -5.15 13.33 5.28
CA ILE A 138 -5.31 14.10 4.04
C ILE A 138 -3.94 14.47 3.44
N GLY A 139 -2.97 14.87 4.26
CA GLY A 139 -1.62 15.17 3.81
C GLY A 139 -0.92 13.96 3.18
N SER A 140 -0.98 12.80 3.83
CA SER A 140 -0.42 11.56 3.27
C SER A 140 -1.11 11.14 1.98
N THR A 141 -2.45 11.22 1.93
CA THR A 141 -3.23 10.96 0.71
C THR A 141 -2.84 11.89 -0.43
N ALA A 142 -2.66 13.19 -0.17
CA ALA A 142 -2.25 14.14 -1.19
C ALA A 142 -0.87 13.80 -1.76
N ILE A 143 0.10 13.45 -0.91
CA ILE A 143 1.44 13.02 -1.34
C ILE A 143 1.33 11.73 -2.18
N PHE A 144 0.52 10.76 -1.75
CA PHE A 144 0.27 9.51 -2.48
C PHE A 144 -0.34 9.76 -3.87
N THR A 145 -1.31 10.67 -3.97
CA THR A 145 -1.93 11.04 -5.26
C THR A 145 -0.96 11.78 -6.17
N VAL A 146 -0.14 12.69 -5.64
CA VAL A 146 0.89 13.40 -6.41
C VAL A 146 1.93 12.42 -6.96
N TYR A 147 2.36 11.45 -6.15
CA TYR A 147 3.25 10.37 -6.57
C TYR A 147 2.69 9.60 -7.78
N HIS A 148 1.37 9.39 -7.83
CA HIS A 148 0.68 8.69 -8.90
C HIS A 148 0.52 9.49 -10.21
N LEU A 149 0.85 10.79 -10.23
CA LEU A 149 0.93 11.57 -11.47
C LEU A 149 1.94 10.96 -12.46
N ALA A 150 3.00 10.31 -11.95
CA ALA A 150 3.99 9.65 -12.80
C ALA A 150 3.42 8.46 -13.59
N VAL A 151 2.34 7.84 -13.08
CA VAL A 151 1.70 6.66 -13.69
C VAL A 151 0.49 7.05 -14.52
N TYR A 152 -0.39 7.89 -13.96
CA TYR A 152 -1.68 8.25 -14.57
C TYR A 152 -1.68 9.63 -15.25
N GLY A 153 -0.56 10.34 -15.26
CA GLY A 153 -0.49 11.70 -15.78
C GLY A 153 -1.46 12.61 -15.03
N THR A 154 -2.21 13.43 -15.77
CA THR A 154 -3.23 14.33 -15.22
C THR A 154 -4.65 13.78 -15.35
N GLU A 155 -4.82 12.46 -15.51
CA GLU A 155 -6.14 11.85 -15.66
C GLU A 155 -6.93 11.97 -14.35
N VAL A 156 -7.85 12.93 -14.31
CA VAL A 156 -8.60 13.31 -13.09
C VAL A 156 -9.36 12.13 -12.51
N SER A 157 -9.95 11.27 -13.34
CA SER A 157 -10.67 10.08 -12.89
C SER A 157 -9.75 9.10 -12.17
N ALA A 158 -8.63 8.70 -12.77
CA ALA A 158 -7.66 7.81 -12.14
C ALA A 158 -7.10 8.40 -10.83
N LEU A 159 -6.74 9.69 -10.83
CA LEU A 159 -6.23 10.38 -9.65
C LEU A 159 -7.27 10.52 -8.54
N THR A 160 -8.55 10.69 -8.89
CA THR A 160 -9.65 10.71 -7.90
C THR A 160 -9.78 9.35 -7.23
N TYR A 161 -9.70 8.26 -7.99
CA TYR A 161 -9.70 6.91 -7.41
C TYR A 161 -8.50 6.69 -6.50
N VAL A 162 -7.29 7.06 -6.95
CA VAL A 162 -6.06 7.00 -6.14
C VAL A 162 -6.21 7.82 -4.86
N PHE A 163 -6.80 9.01 -4.93
CA PHE A 163 -7.05 9.86 -3.76
C PHE A 163 -8.01 9.18 -2.78
N VAL A 164 -9.12 8.62 -3.27
CA VAL A 164 -10.09 7.90 -2.42
C VAL A 164 -9.44 6.69 -1.76
N GLY A 165 -8.78 5.83 -2.55
CA GLY A 165 -8.04 4.68 -2.01
C GLY A 165 -6.94 5.10 -1.03
N GLY A 166 -6.24 6.18 -1.38
CA GLY A 166 -5.26 6.88 -0.56
C GLY A 166 -5.77 7.19 0.85
N ALA A 167 -6.92 7.88 0.91
CA ALA A 167 -7.60 8.26 2.14
C ALA A 167 -8.12 7.07 2.92
N VAL A 168 -8.75 6.11 2.25
CA VAL A 168 -9.31 4.90 2.88
C VAL A 168 -8.20 4.09 3.56
N LEU A 169 -7.11 3.80 2.84
CA LEU A 169 -5.97 3.03 3.38
C LEU A 169 -5.30 3.74 4.56
N SER A 170 -5.10 5.06 4.47
CA SER A 170 -4.56 5.86 5.58
C SER A 170 -5.49 5.88 6.79
N PHE A 171 -6.80 5.98 6.56
CA PHE A 171 -7.80 5.96 7.62
C PHE A 171 -7.86 4.60 8.33
N VAL A 172 -7.92 3.48 7.60
CA VAL A 172 -7.99 2.15 8.22
C VAL A 172 -6.70 1.81 8.96
N ALA A 173 -5.54 2.20 8.44
CA ALA A 173 -4.25 1.99 9.11
C ALA A 173 -4.20 2.79 10.42
N TYR A 174 -4.65 4.05 10.40
CA TYR A 174 -4.76 4.87 11.60
C TYR A 174 -5.77 4.29 12.61
N ARG A 175 -6.95 3.86 12.15
CA ARG A 175 -8.06 3.42 13.01
C ARG A 175 -7.80 2.06 13.67
N SER A 176 -7.20 1.13 12.93
CA SER A 176 -6.76 -0.18 13.43
C SER A 176 -5.46 -0.10 14.22
N ARG A 177 -4.69 0.99 14.04
CA ARG A 177 -3.31 1.18 14.54
C ARG A 177 -2.35 0.10 14.02
N ARG A 178 -2.67 -0.54 12.90
CA ARG A 178 -1.92 -1.64 12.28
C ARG A 178 -1.70 -1.35 10.80
N LEU A 179 -0.56 -1.79 10.27
CA LEU A 179 -0.26 -1.63 8.86
C LEU A 179 -0.88 -2.73 7.99
N SER A 180 -1.03 -3.95 8.54
CA SER A 180 -1.52 -5.11 7.77
C SER A 180 -2.87 -4.92 7.08
N PRO A 181 -3.90 -4.25 7.64
CA PRO A 181 -5.18 -4.14 6.95
C PRO A 181 -5.07 -3.33 5.65
N ALA A 182 -4.20 -2.31 5.65
CA ALA A 182 -3.95 -1.50 4.46
C ALA A 182 -3.16 -2.30 3.41
N ILE A 183 -2.11 -3.01 3.81
CA ILE A 183 -1.34 -3.88 2.89
C ILE A 183 -2.25 -4.91 2.24
N LEU A 184 -3.02 -5.65 3.05
CA LEU A 184 -3.90 -6.72 2.53
C LEU A 184 -4.92 -6.16 1.55
N ALA A 185 -5.61 -5.07 1.89
CA ALA A 185 -6.60 -4.47 1.02
C ALA A 185 -5.99 -3.96 -0.29
N HIS A 186 -4.80 -3.35 -0.23
CA HIS A 186 -4.11 -2.85 -1.40
C HIS A 186 -3.63 -3.99 -2.32
N VAL A 187 -3.03 -5.05 -1.75
CA VAL A 187 -2.64 -6.25 -2.50
C VAL A 187 -3.85 -6.87 -3.19
N ILE A 188 -4.94 -7.10 -2.47
CA ILE A 188 -6.17 -7.68 -3.03
C ILE A 188 -6.71 -6.79 -4.15
N ASN A 189 -6.76 -5.47 -3.94
CA ASN A 189 -7.21 -4.54 -4.97
C ASN A 189 -6.36 -4.62 -6.24
N ASN A 190 -5.03 -4.67 -6.10
CA ASN A 190 -4.13 -4.74 -7.25
C ASN A 190 -4.28 -6.08 -7.99
N MET A 191 -4.42 -7.18 -7.26
CA MET A 191 -4.65 -8.51 -7.87
C MET A 191 -5.98 -8.57 -8.63
N LEU A 192 -7.07 -8.03 -8.06
CA LEU A 192 -8.38 -7.98 -8.72
C LEU A 192 -8.34 -7.17 -10.03
N ASN A 193 -7.62 -6.04 -10.03
CA ASN A 193 -7.45 -5.22 -11.22
C ASN A 193 -6.47 -5.84 -12.24
N PHE A 194 -5.63 -6.78 -11.84
CA PHE A 194 -4.77 -7.51 -12.77
C PHE A 194 -5.48 -8.71 -13.42
N MET A 195 -6.40 -9.35 -12.70
CA MET A 195 -7.12 -10.55 -13.16
C MET A 195 -8.40 -10.24 -13.95
N GLY A 196 -8.96 -9.04 -13.82
CA GLY A 196 -10.17 -8.58 -14.51
C GLY A 196 -9.87 -7.69 -15.71
#